data_AF-A0A0F9G8I3-F1
#
_entry.id   AF-A0A0F9G8I3-F1
#
_cell.length_a   1.000
_cell.length_b   1.000
_cell.length_c   1.000
_cell.angle_alpha   90.00
_cell.angle_beta   90.00
_cell.angle_gamma   90.00
#
_symmetry.space_group_name_H-M   'P 1'
#
loop_
_entity.id
_entity.type
_entity.pdbx_description
1 polymer ?
#
loop_
_entity_poly.entity_id
_entity_poly.type
_entity_poly.pdbx_seq_one_letter_code
_entity_poly.pdbx_strand_id
1 'polypeptide(L)'
;MVQRGSLSDFWREDQSDDRVRELTSVLRGSDSLIGVMGSGVRAVWSTDGESATWWVRSKQGKTAEMRVFLDYSPLRELEQPFPGHAVDEVIGYAAHEGGHVLWSSGEAKEETEKAMSRSTTVRTRQAANTPSLVEEVLRVGNILEDAYIDYHVSDEWPVLGEYI
;
A
#
# COMPACT_ATOMS: atom_id res chain seq x y z
N MET A 1 1.77 26.71 -11.93
CA MET A 1 1.33 25.99 -10.73
C MET A 1 2.59 25.63 -9.97
N VAL A 2 2.73 26.10 -8.73
CA VAL A 2 3.84 25.68 -7.86
C VAL A 2 3.49 24.26 -7.42
N GLN A 3 4.33 23.28 -7.76
CA GLN A 3 4.16 21.91 -7.29
C GLN A 3 4.24 21.96 -5.76
N ARG A 4 3.10 21.70 -5.10
CA ARG A 4 3.07 21.46 -3.65
C ARG A 4 3.89 20.19 -3.39
N GLY A 5 4.58 20.12 -2.25
CA GLY A 5 5.64 19.12 -2.00
C GLY A 5 5.19 17.68 -2.24
N SER A 6 6.15 16.79 -2.46
CA SER A 6 5.89 15.35 -2.63
C SER A 6 5.79 14.62 -1.29
N LEU A 7 5.17 13.43 -1.27
CA LEU A 7 5.13 12.58 -0.06
C LEU A 7 6.52 12.37 0.53
N SER A 8 7.50 12.14 -0.33
CA SER A 8 8.89 11.94 0.02
C SER A 8 9.55 13.23 0.54
N ASP A 9 9.12 14.43 0.13
CA ASP A 9 9.64 15.67 0.73
C ASP A 9 9.21 15.83 2.20
N PHE A 10 8.07 15.26 2.58
CA PHE A 10 7.50 15.38 3.92
C PHE A 10 7.85 14.20 4.84
N TRP A 11 7.80 12.97 4.32
CA TRP A 11 7.89 11.75 5.14
C TRP A 11 9.26 11.10 5.16
N ARG A 12 10.14 11.43 4.21
CA ARG A 12 11.49 10.85 4.15
C ARG A 12 12.40 11.58 5.14
N GLU A 13 12.82 10.89 6.19
CA GLU A 13 13.66 11.48 7.26
C GLU A 13 15.06 11.87 6.77
N ASP A 14 15.61 11.11 5.83
CA ASP A 14 16.98 11.24 5.31
C ASP A 14 17.06 10.89 3.83
N GLN A 15 17.95 11.58 3.10
CA GLN A 15 18.31 11.33 1.70
C GLN A 15 19.76 10.83 1.65
N SER A 16 19.94 9.56 1.99
CA SER A 16 21.23 8.94 2.23
C SER A 16 21.80 8.26 0.99
N ASP A 17 23.11 8.44 0.77
CA ASP A 17 23.90 7.70 -0.24
C ASP A 17 24.17 6.23 0.17
N ASP A 18 23.82 5.83 1.40
CA ASP A 18 23.81 4.44 1.85
C ASP A 18 22.42 3.83 1.66
N ARG A 19 22.35 2.77 0.84
CA ARG A 19 21.09 2.11 0.48
C ARG A 19 20.32 1.56 1.68
N VAL A 20 21.00 1.00 2.68
CA VAL A 20 20.32 0.41 3.85
C VAL A 20 19.70 1.50 4.71
N ARG A 21 20.42 2.59 4.93
CA ARG A 21 19.91 3.78 5.63
C ARG A 21 18.76 4.42 4.88
N GLU A 22 18.86 4.52 3.57
CA GLU A 22 17.84 5.09 2.72
C GLU A 22 16.54 4.27 2.76
N LEU A 23 16.62 2.95 2.59
CA LEU A 23 15.46 2.07 2.74
C LEU A 23 14.88 2.11 4.16
N THR A 24 15.72 2.28 5.18
CA THR A 24 15.25 2.44 6.57
C THR A 24 14.49 3.76 6.75
N SER A 25 14.98 4.85 6.15
CA SER A 25 14.34 6.17 6.12
C SER A 25 12.95 6.09 5.49
N VAL A 26 12.83 5.41 4.33
CA VAL A 26 11.53 5.19 3.67
C VAL A 26 10.56 4.41 4.57
N LEU A 27 10.99 3.29 5.17
CA LEU A 27 10.12 2.52 6.08
C LEU A 27 9.64 3.33 7.28
N ARG A 28 10.50 4.18 7.86
CA ARG A 28 10.12 5.02 8.99
C ARG A 28 9.11 6.09 8.61
N GLY A 29 9.26 6.67 7.41
CA GLY A 29 8.27 7.56 6.83
C GLY A 29 6.92 6.87 6.68
N SER A 30 6.90 5.66 6.11
CA SER A 30 5.71 4.82 5.99
C SER A 30 5.08 4.47 7.35
N ASP A 31 5.88 4.03 8.32
CA ASP A 31 5.44 3.75 9.70
C ASP A 31 4.78 4.99 10.33
N SER A 32 5.39 6.16 10.14
CA SER A 32 4.90 7.42 10.70
C SER A 32 3.58 7.84 10.06
N LEU A 33 3.46 7.74 8.73
CA LEU A 33 2.22 8.01 8.01
C LEU A 33 1.08 7.11 8.51
N ILE A 34 1.30 5.80 8.53
CA ILE A 34 0.32 4.81 9.03
C ILE A 34 -0.09 5.13 10.48
N GLY A 35 0.88 5.50 11.31
CA GLY A 35 0.64 5.94 12.68
C GLY A 35 -0.27 7.17 12.79
N VAL A 36 -0.07 8.17 11.91
CA VAL A 36 -0.91 9.38 11.86
C VAL A 36 -2.32 9.09 11.35
N MET A 37 -2.48 8.15 10.40
CA MET A 37 -3.80 7.66 9.98
C MET A 37 -4.58 6.99 11.13
N GLY A 38 -3.94 6.72 12.27
CA GLY A 38 -4.58 6.16 13.46
C GLY A 38 -4.38 4.65 13.60
N SER A 39 -3.54 4.05 12.75
CA SER A 39 -3.24 2.63 12.81
C SER A 39 -2.01 2.36 13.67
N GLY A 40 -2.08 1.37 14.56
CA GLY A 40 -0.96 0.94 15.42
C GLY A 40 -0.04 -0.10 14.78
N VAL A 41 -0.18 -0.35 13.48
CA VAL A 41 0.57 -1.40 12.77
C VAL A 41 1.91 -0.89 12.24
N ARG A 42 2.78 -1.83 11.86
CA ARG A 42 4.11 -1.52 11.33
C ARG A 42 4.21 -1.91 9.87
N ALA A 43 4.84 -1.03 9.08
CA ALA A 43 5.33 -1.29 7.76
C ALA A 43 6.61 -2.13 7.81
N VAL A 44 6.69 -3.12 6.93
CA VAL A 44 7.88 -3.94 6.71
C VAL A 44 8.07 -4.17 5.22
N TRP A 45 9.29 -4.39 4.78
CA TRP A 45 9.53 -4.78 3.40
C TRP A 45 8.94 -6.17 3.12
N SER A 46 8.24 -6.29 2.00
CA SER A 46 7.78 -7.56 1.49
C SER A 46 8.95 -8.42 0.99
N THR A 47 8.80 -9.73 1.13
CA THR A 47 9.74 -10.73 0.61
C THR A 47 9.31 -11.34 -0.72
N ASP A 48 8.04 -11.19 -1.11
CA ASP A 48 7.48 -11.73 -2.35
C ASP A 48 7.29 -10.66 -3.44
N GLY A 49 7.53 -9.38 -3.11
CA GLY A 49 7.38 -8.27 -4.05
C GLY A 49 5.95 -7.78 -4.20
N GLU A 50 5.06 -8.13 -3.28
CA GLU A 50 3.70 -7.59 -3.22
C GLU A 50 3.52 -6.69 -2.00
N SER A 51 2.84 -5.55 -2.19
CA SER A 51 2.33 -4.73 -1.09
C SER A 51 1.01 -5.34 -0.61
N ALA A 52 0.89 -5.59 0.70
CA ALA A 52 -0.30 -6.20 1.27
C ALA A 52 -0.37 -6.08 2.80
N THR A 53 -1.58 -6.13 3.35
CA THR A 53 -1.83 -6.17 4.79
C THR A 53 -2.13 -7.59 5.28
N TRP A 54 -1.33 -8.11 6.22
CA TRP A 54 -1.53 -9.47 6.76
C TRP A 54 -1.20 -9.61 8.25
N TRP A 55 -1.83 -10.61 8.88
CA TRP A 55 -1.52 -11.01 10.27
C TRP A 55 -0.25 -11.85 10.34
N VAL A 56 0.72 -11.40 11.13
CA VAL A 56 1.96 -12.13 11.39
C VAL A 56 1.88 -12.79 12.76
N ARG A 57 2.20 -14.09 12.82
CA ARG A 57 2.29 -14.82 14.10
C ARG A 57 3.47 -14.27 14.90
N SER A 58 3.21 -13.68 16.06
CA SER A 58 4.28 -13.38 17.01
C SER A 58 4.87 -14.68 17.54
N LYS A 59 6.20 -14.83 17.48
CA LYS A 59 6.88 -15.91 18.22
C LYS A 59 6.64 -15.69 19.72
N GLN A 60 6.49 -16.79 20.48
CA GLN A 60 6.23 -16.83 21.94
C GLN A 60 4.79 -16.54 22.40
N GLY A 61 3.78 -17.23 21.86
CA GLY A 61 2.45 -17.30 22.51
C GLY A 61 1.65 -16.00 22.61
N LYS A 62 2.10 -14.93 21.93
CA LYS A 62 1.37 -13.67 21.79
C LYS A 62 0.38 -13.75 20.63
N THR A 63 -0.66 -12.92 20.73
CA THR A 63 -1.62 -12.66 19.64
C THR A 63 -0.89 -12.31 18.35
N ALA A 64 -1.46 -12.74 17.21
CA ALA A 64 -0.96 -12.30 15.92
C ALA A 64 -0.97 -10.77 15.86
N GLU A 65 0.02 -10.18 15.19
CA GLU A 65 0.13 -8.73 14.99
C GLU A 65 -0.10 -8.46 13.50
N MET A 66 -1.01 -7.54 13.18
CA MET A 66 -1.21 -7.09 11.81
C MET A 66 -0.02 -6.22 11.38
N ARG A 67 0.43 -6.41 10.13
CA ARG A 67 1.51 -5.63 9.51
C ARG A 67 1.15 -5.25 8.08
N VAL A 68 1.70 -4.13 7.66
CA VAL A 68 1.69 -3.68 6.26
C VAL A 68 3.01 -4.12 5.63
N PHE A 69 2.93 -4.91 4.58
CA PHE A 69 4.07 -5.33 3.77
C PHE A 69 4.13 -4.41 2.56
N LEU A 70 5.31 -3.87 2.26
CA LEU A 70 5.53 -2.95 1.15
C LEU A 70 6.44 -3.57 0.09
N ASP A 71 6.02 -3.53 -1.16
CA ASP A 71 6.88 -3.86 -2.29
C ASP A 71 7.97 -2.79 -2.46
N TYR A 72 9.23 -3.23 -2.46
CA TYR A 72 10.39 -2.37 -2.66
C TYR A 72 10.89 -2.36 -4.12
N SER A 73 10.21 -3.09 -5.02
CA SER A 73 10.58 -3.18 -6.44
C SER A 73 10.73 -1.80 -7.13
N PRO A 74 9.96 -0.75 -6.82
CA PRO A 74 10.19 0.59 -7.37
C PRO A 74 11.59 1.14 -7.09
N LEU A 75 12.20 0.72 -5.97
CA LEU A 75 13.52 1.19 -5.52
C LEU A 75 14.66 0.21 -5.86
N ARG A 76 14.35 -1.03 -6.23
CA ARG A 76 15.31 -2.14 -6.28
C ARG A 76 16.52 -1.87 -7.18
N GLU A 77 16.29 -1.31 -8.36
CA GLU A 77 17.33 -1.08 -9.38
C GLU A 77 17.83 0.38 -9.40
N LEU A 78 17.35 1.22 -8.49
CA LEU A 78 17.70 2.64 -8.45
C LEU A 78 18.94 2.88 -7.59
N GLU A 79 19.75 3.85 -7.99
CA GLU A 79 20.84 4.35 -7.15
C GLU A 79 20.27 5.31 -6.08
N GLN A 80 20.78 5.18 -4.88
CA GLN A 80 20.51 6.09 -3.79
C GLN A 80 21.33 7.39 -3.94
N PRO A 81 20.86 8.55 -3.43
CA PRO A 81 19.58 8.75 -2.76
C PRO A 81 18.42 8.59 -3.74
N PHE A 82 17.35 7.91 -3.34
CA PHE A 82 16.33 7.53 -4.31
C PHE A 82 15.60 8.76 -4.86
N PRO A 83 15.19 8.72 -6.15
CA PRO A 83 14.31 9.75 -6.71
C PRO A 83 13.02 9.87 -5.90
N GLY A 84 12.60 11.10 -5.60
CA GLY A 84 11.42 11.37 -4.77
C GLY A 84 10.16 10.63 -5.24
N HIS A 85 9.86 10.68 -6.54
CA HIS A 85 8.70 10.00 -7.13
C HIS A 85 8.67 8.48 -6.89
N ALA A 86 9.82 7.81 -6.85
CA ALA A 86 9.89 6.38 -6.60
C ALA A 86 9.67 6.07 -5.10
N VAL A 87 10.07 6.99 -4.23
CA VAL A 87 9.76 6.93 -2.79
C VAL A 87 8.29 7.24 -2.54
N ASP A 88 7.71 8.21 -3.26
CA ASP A 88 6.29 8.55 -3.19
C ASP A 88 5.42 7.34 -3.51
N GLU A 89 5.78 6.55 -4.53
CA GLU A 89 5.07 5.32 -4.88
C GLU A 89 5.02 4.33 -3.70
N VAL A 90 6.14 4.12 -3.01
CA VAL A 90 6.22 3.24 -1.84
C VAL A 90 5.45 3.81 -0.64
N ILE A 91 5.47 5.12 -0.43
CA ILE A 91 4.67 5.77 0.61
C ILE A 91 3.17 5.67 0.28
N GLY A 92 2.80 5.75 -1.00
CA GLY A 92 1.45 5.50 -1.49
C GLY A 92 0.97 4.08 -1.16
N TYR A 93 1.82 3.06 -1.36
CA TYR A 93 1.52 1.71 -0.91
C TYR A 93 1.25 1.64 0.60
N ALA A 94 2.02 2.36 1.41
CA ALA A 94 1.79 2.43 2.86
C ALA A 94 0.47 3.11 3.22
N ALA A 95 0.07 4.16 2.51
CA ALA A 95 -1.23 4.81 2.69
C ALA A 95 -2.37 3.85 2.34
N HIS A 96 -2.30 3.21 1.17
CA HIS A 96 -3.31 2.27 0.69
C HIS A 96 -3.51 1.10 1.67
N GLU A 97 -2.42 0.41 2.00
CA GLU A 97 -2.43 -0.74 2.91
C GLU A 97 -2.74 -0.33 4.36
N GLY A 98 -2.27 0.85 4.80
CA GLY A 98 -2.65 1.41 6.09
C GLY A 98 -4.15 1.71 6.18
N GLY A 99 -4.76 2.15 5.08
CA GLY A 99 -6.20 2.37 4.96
C GLY A 99 -7.01 1.08 5.11
N HIS A 100 -6.54 -0.03 4.54
CA HIS A 100 -7.17 -1.35 4.71
C HIS A 100 -7.31 -1.73 6.19
N VAL A 101 -6.28 -1.47 7.00
CA VAL A 101 -6.28 -1.78 8.43
C VAL A 101 -7.39 -1.04 9.19
N LEU A 102 -7.74 0.16 8.74
CA LEU A 102 -8.66 1.07 9.43
C LEU A 102 -10.09 0.97 8.91
N TRP A 103 -10.25 0.81 7.60
CA TRP A 103 -11.52 1.04 6.92
C TRP A 103 -12.02 -0.12 6.08
N SER A 104 -11.20 -1.15 5.83
CA SER A 104 -11.67 -2.36 5.15
C SER A 104 -11.92 -3.48 6.18
N SER A 105 -13.13 -4.06 6.13
CA SER A 105 -13.38 -5.34 6.79
C SER A 105 -12.71 -6.41 5.95
N GLY A 106 -11.75 -7.18 6.51
CA GLY A 106 -11.05 -8.25 5.78
C GLY A 106 -11.96 -9.30 5.10
N GLU A 107 -13.24 -9.33 5.44
CA GLU A 107 -14.28 -10.16 4.83
C GLU A 107 -14.70 -9.69 3.43
N ALA A 108 -14.62 -8.40 3.10
CA ALA A 108 -15.17 -7.85 1.85
C ALA A 108 -14.43 -8.32 0.59
N LYS A 109 -13.09 -8.42 0.67
CA LYS A 109 -12.25 -8.93 -0.44
C LYS A 109 -12.48 -10.43 -0.67
N GLU A 110 -12.47 -11.21 0.41
CA GLU A 110 -12.68 -12.66 0.35
C GLU A 110 -14.11 -13.02 -0.10
N GLU A 111 -15.11 -12.24 0.29
CA GLU A 111 -16.50 -12.40 -0.16
C GLU A 111 -16.68 -12.07 -1.64
N THR A 112 -16.00 -11.03 -2.15
CA THR A 112 -16.05 -10.66 -3.57
C THR A 112 -15.41 -11.74 -4.45
N GLU A 113 -14.25 -12.25 -4.05
CA GLU A 113 -13.57 -13.37 -4.73
C GLU A 113 -14.41 -14.65 -4.71
N LYS A 114 -15.06 -14.98 -3.58
CA LYS A 114 -15.96 -16.14 -3.46
C LYS A 114 -17.24 -15.97 -4.28
N ALA A 115 -17.85 -14.79 -4.28
CA ALA A 115 -19.07 -14.50 -5.01
C ALA A 115 -18.85 -14.62 -6.53
N MET A 116 -17.70 -14.18 -7.02
CA MET A 116 -17.37 -14.26 -8.45
C MET A 116 -16.89 -15.64 -8.87
N SER A 117 -16.14 -16.37 -8.03
CA SER A 117 -15.78 -17.78 -8.28
C SER A 117 -17.02 -18.68 -8.48
N ARG A 118 -18.13 -18.37 -7.79
CA ARG A 118 -19.44 -19.00 -8.02
C ARG A 118 -20.08 -18.59 -9.35
N SER A 119 -19.74 -17.43 -9.89
CA SER A 119 -20.24 -16.92 -11.17
C SER A 119 -19.41 -17.40 -12.37
N THR A 120 -18.12 -17.73 -12.18
CA THR A 120 -17.20 -18.18 -13.26
C THR A 120 -17.40 -19.64 -13.68
N THR A 121 -18.27 -20.41 -13.02
CA THR A 121 -18.67 -21.76 -13.49
C THR A 121 -19.48 -21.73 -14.79
N VAL A 122 -19.83 -20.54 -15.29
CA VAL A 122 -20.55 -20.34 -16.55
C VAL A 122 -19.85 -19.28 -17.40
N ARG A 123 -18.62 -19.54 -17.89
CA ARG A 123 -18.22 -19.17 -19.26
C ARG A 123 -16.82 -19.64 -19.63
N THR A 124 -16.84 -20.46 -20.66
CA THR A 124 -15.74 -21.10 -21.35
C THR A 124 -14.82 -20.10 -22.07
N ARG A 125 -13.52 -20.39 -22.02
CA ARG A 125 -12.49 -20.17 -23.07
C ARG A 125 -12.55 -18.84 -23.83
N GLN A 126 -11.72 -17.86 -23.46
CA GLN A 126 -11.27 -16.84 -24.40
C GLN A 126 -9.88 -16.23 -24.04
N ALA A 127 -9.02 -16.23 -25.07
CA ALA A 127 -7.82 -15.43 -25.35
C ALA A 127 -6.84 -15.03 -24.22
N ALA A 128 -5.61 -15.57 -24.33
CA ALA A 128 -4.48 -15.42 -23.42
C ALA A 128 -3.84 -14.01 -23.30
N ASN A 129 -4.50 -12.93 -23.73
CA ASN A 129 -3.94 -11.56 -23.71
C ASN A 129 -4.94 -10.48 -23.24
N THR A 130 -6.10 -10.88 -22.70
CA THR A 130 -7.06 -9.92 -22.12
C THR A 130 -7.13 -10.21 -20.63
N PRO A 131 -7.04 -9.21 -19.74
CA PRO A 131 -7.28 -9.44 -18.33
C PRO A 131 -8.62 -10.13 -18.17
N SER A 132 -8.67 -11.16 -17.32
CA SER A 132 -9.94 -11.80 -17.03
C SER A 132 -10.91 -10.77 -16.46
N LEU A 133 -12.22 -10.97 -16.64
CA LEU A 133 -13.22 -10.08 -16.03
C LEU A 133 -13.04 -9.96 -14.50
N VAL A 134 -12.42 -10.97 -13.87
CA VAL A 134 -12.03 -10.93 -12.45
C VAL A 134 -10.91 -9.92 -12.21
N GLU A 135 -9.84 -9.98 -13.00
CA GLU A 135 -8.71 -9.03 -12.91
C GLU A 135 -9.16 -7.59 -13.16
N GLU A 136 -10.08 -7.38 -14.11
CA GLU A 136 -10.64 -6.05 -14.39
C GLU A 136 -11.51 -5.53 -13.23
N VAL A 137 -12.36 -6.37 -12.65
CA VAL A 137 -13.20 -5.98 -11.49
C VAL A 137 -12.34 -5.68 -10.26
N LEU A 138 -11.34 -6.51 -9.97
CA LEU A 138 -10.41 -6.25 -8.86
C LEU A 138 -9.60 -4.96 -9.08
N ARG A 139 -9.11 -4.74 -10.31
CA ARG A 139 -8.41 -3.49 -10.66
C ARG A 139 -9.30 -2.26 -10.46
N VAL A 140 -10.55 -2.31 -10.93
CA VAL A 140 -11.49 -1.19 -10.73
C VAL A 140 -11.82 -1.00 -9.25
N GLY A 141 -11.97 -2.10 -8.50
CA GLY A 141 -12.15 -2.09 -7.05
C GLY A 141 -11.01 -1.34 -6.35
N ASN A 142 -9.76 -1.70 -6.64
CA ASN A 142 -8.58 -1.04 -6.08
C ASN A 142 -8.55 0.46 -6.40
N ILE A 143 -8.88 0.86 -7.63
CA ILE A 143 -8.91 2.29 -8.02
C ILE A 143 -9.99 3.06 -7.23
N LEU A 144 -11.17 2.46 -7.05
CA LEU A 144 -12.25 3.08 -6.28
C LEU A 144 -11.92 3.16 -4.80
N GLU A 145 -11.20 2.16 -4.28
CA GLU A 145 -10.71 2.11 -2.92
C GLU A 145 -9.61 3.15 -2.66
N ASP A 146 -8.65 3.29 -3.58
CA ASP A 146 -7.66 4.38 -3.57
C ASP A 146 -8.35 5.74 -3.49
N ALA A 147 -9.30 6.01 -4.40
CA ALA A 147 -10.02 7.27 -4.42
C ALA A 147 -10.83 7.53 -3.12
N TYR A 148 -11.32 6.46 -2.48
CA TYR A 148 -12.00 6.56 -1.19
C TYR A 148 -11.02 6.88 -0.06
N ILE A 149 -9.86 6.21 -0.03
CA ILE A 149 -8.78 6.46 0.92
C ILE A 149 -8.28 7.91 0.78
N ASP A 150 -8.02 8.37 -0.44
CA ASP A 150 -7.57 9.73 -0.73
C ASP A 150 -8.59 10.77 -0.26
N TYR A 151 -9.88 10.54 -0.56
CA TYR A 151 -10.96 11.41 -0.09
C TYR A 151 -11.01 11.47 1.43
N HIS A 152 -10.97 10.32 2.10
CA HIS A 152 -11.10 10.25 3.55
C HIS A 152 -9.87 10.84 4.25
N VAL A 153 -8.67 10.56 3.73
CA VAL A 153 -7.43 11.15 4.24
C VAL A 153 -7.43 12.65 4.04
N SER A 154 -7.91 13.15 2.91
CA SER A 154 -8.01 14.60 2.66
C SER A 154 -9.05 15.30 3.53
N ASP A 155 -10.16 14.62 3.85
CA ASP A 155 -11.24 15.16 4.68
C ASP A 155 -10.85 15.16 6.18
N GLU A 156 -10.31 14.04 6.69
CA GLU A 156 -9.92 13.91 8.09
C GLU A 156 -8.56 14.54 8.41
N TRP A 157 -7.62 14.50 7.45
CA TRP A 157 -6.28 15.05 7.59
C TRP A 157 -5.88 15.88 6.36
N PRO A 158 -6.39 17.13 6.25
CA PRO A 158 -6.13 18.00 5.10
C PRO A 158 -4.65 18.23 4.79
N VAL A 159 -3.79 18.21 5.81
CA VAL A 159 -2.33 18.32 5.66
C VAL A 159 -1.75 17.11 4.95
N LEU A 160 -2.31 15.91 5.12
CA LEU A 160 -1.88 14.70 4.42
C LEU A 160 -2.43 14.64 2.99
N GLY A 161 -3.69 15.06 2.81
CA GLY A 161 -4.30 15.20 1.49
C GLY A 161 -3.67 16.27 0.60
N GLU A 162 -2.81 17.15 1.12
CA GLU A 162 -2.01 18.04 0.27
C GLU A 162 -0.85 17.32 -0.44
N TYR A 163 -0.51 16.11 -0.01
CA TYR A 163 0.63 15.34 -0.51
C TYR A 163 0.25 14.00 -1.15
N ILE A 164 -1.00 13.54 -1.00
CA ILE A 164 -1.59 12.36 -1.65
C ILE A 164 -2.43 12.82 -2.85
#